data_AF-A0A915MRN1-F1
#
_entry.id   AF-A0A915MRN1-F1
#
_cell.length_a   1.000
_cell.length_b   1.000
_cell.length_c   1.000
_cell.angle_alpha   90.00
_cell.angle_beta   90.00
_cell.angle_gamma   90.00
#
_symmetry.space_group_name_H-M   'P 1'
#
loop_
_entity.id
_entity.type
_entity.pdbx_description
1 polymer ?
#
loop_
_entity_poly.entity_id
_entity_poly.type
_entity_poly.pdbx_seq_one_letter_code
_entity_poly.pdbx_strand_id
1 'polypeptide(L)'
;MYTSEDVDDIAVDIVPRSTKESVKFSRVQLEDYIINYCSKYGNFVARHPLIIFLLGLIPSLIASSGIGMIRLTTDPVELWSSPGSDAREQKEFFDNNFGPFYRTEQIIIVPKDQTFWEREDSSNFLKKVRIGPVFRK
;
A
#
# COMPACT_ATOMS: atom_id res chain seq x y z
N MET A 1 -12.23 25.83 -28.70
CA MET A 1 -11.92 25.06 -27.48
C MET A 1 -12.64 25.79 -26.36
N TYR A 2 -13.89 25.41 -26.07
CA TYR A 2 -14.73 26.07 -25.06
C TYR A 2 -14.50 25.38 -23.71
N THR A 3 -14.26 26.15 -22.66
CA THR A 3 -13.94 25.67 -21.33
C THR A 3 -15.21 25.38 -20.53
N SER A 4 -15.12 24.48 -19.55
CA SER A 4 -16.26 24.02 -18.74
C SER A 4 -17.03 25.14 -18.02
N GLU A 5 -16.39 26.28 -17.76
CA GLU A 5 -17.01 27.44 -17.09
C GLU A 5 -18.10 28.13 -17.93
N ASP A 6 -17.94 28.20 -19.26
CA ASP A 6 -18.93 28.87 -20.14
C ASP A 6 -20.25 28.09 -20.21
N VAL A 7 -20.19 26.76 -20.06
CA VAL A 7 -21.37 25.88 -20.10
C VAL A 7 -22.20 26.06 -18.82
N ASP A 8 -21.55 26.26 -17.68
CA ASP A 8 -22.22 26.48 -16.40
C ASP A 8 -22.93 27.84 -16.37
N ASP A 9 -22.32 28.90 -16.92
CA ASP A 9 -22.96 30.22 -17.01
C ASP A 9 -24.19 30.22 -17.94
N ILE A 10 -24.12 29.50 -19.07
CA ILE A 10 -25.28 29.31 -19.96
C ILE A 10 -26.39 28.50 -19.25
N ALA A 11 -26.03 27.44 -18.53
CA ALA A 11 -26.97 26.63 -17.78
C ALA A 11 -27.62 27.41 -16.63
N VAL A 12 -26.87 28.32 -16.00
CA VAL A 12 -27.38 29.24 -14.98
C VAL A 12 -28.47 30.11 -15.59
N ASP A 13 -28.31 30.70 -16.78
CA ASP A 13 -29.31 31.59 -17.39
C ASP A 13 -30.64 30.93 -17.83
N ILE A 14 -30.68 29.60 -17.98
CA ILE A 14 -31.91 28.86 -18.28
C ILE A 14 -32.79 28.67 -17.02
N VAL A 15 -32.21 28.79 -15.82
CA VAL A 15 -32.92 28.59 -14.55
C VAL A 15 -33.75 29.85 -14.18
N PRO A 16 -35.03 29.69 -13.80
CA PRO A 16 -35.91 30.83 -13.48
C PRO A 16 -35.37 31.65 -12.30
N ARG A 17 -35.47 32.98 -12.41
CA ARG A 17 -34.95 33.97 -11.44
C ARG A 17 -35.37 33.69 -9.99
N SER A 18 -36.59 33.20 -9.78
CA SER A 18 -37.13 32.82 -8.47
C SER A 18 -36.30 31.72 -7.78
N THR A 19 -35.84 30.72 -8.53
CA THR A 19 -35.01 29.63 -8.01
C THR A 19 -33.58 30.11 -7.75
N LYS A 20 -33.05 31.03 -8.57
CA LYS A 20 -31.73 31.64 -8.32
C LYS A 20 -31.72 32.46 -7.03
N GLU A 21 -32.77 33.23 -6.77
CA GLU A 21 -32.87 34.07 -5.57
C GLU A 21 -33.07 33.25 -4.30
N SER A 22 -33.87 32.17 -4.34
CA SER A 22 -34.03 31.26 -3.20
C SER A 22 -32.76 30.49 -2.88
N VAL A 23 -32.03 30.01 -3.91
CA VAL A 23 -30.73 29.35 -3.75
C VAL A 23 -29.68 30.34 -3.24
N LYS A 24 -29.64 31.57 -3.77
CA LYS A 24 -28.72 32.62 -3.29
C LYS A 24 -29.01 33.00 -1.84
N PHE A 25 -30.28 33.14 -1.46
CA PHE A 25 -30.69 33.43 -0.09
C PHE A 25 -30.36 32.27 0.86
N SER A 26 -30.51 31.02 0.43
CA SER A 26 -30.10 29.85 1.19
C SER A 26 -28.58 29.77 1.36
N ARG A 27 -27.82 30.14 0.31
CA ARG A 27 -26.35 30.23 0.36
C ARG A 27 -25.87 31.31 1.33
N VAL A 28 -26.44 32.52 1.26
CA VAL A 28 -26.08 33.63 2.16
C VAL A 28 -26.34 33.25 3.62
N GLN A 29 -27.47 32.61 3.93
CA GLN A 29 -27.76 32.15 5.29
C GLN A 29 -26.81 31.05 5.77
N LEU A 30 -26.41 30.14 4.89
CA LEU A 30 -25.43 29.10 5.22
C LEU A 30 -24.05 29.71 5.48
N GLU A 31 -23.63 30.67 4.66
CA GLU A 31 -22.37 31.40 4.80
C GLU A 31 -22.33 32.12 6.15
N ASP A 32 -23.37 32.88 6.49
CA ASP A 32 -23.47 33.57 7.78
C ASP A 32 -23.45 32.59 8.97
N TYR A 33 -24.10 31.44 8.83
CA TYR A 33 -24.10 30.40 9.86
C TYR A 33 -22.71 29.81 10.08
N ILE A 34 -22.00 29.44 9.00
CA ILE A 34 -20.64 28.89 9.08
C ILE A 34 -19.68 29.93 9.66
N ILE A 35 -19.75 31.18 9.20
CA ILE A 35 -18.91 32.27 9.70
C ILE A 35 -19.12 32.47 11.20
N ASN A 36 -20.38 32.52 11.66
CA ASN A 36 -20.69 32.66 13.07
C ASN A 36 -20.22 31.46 13.90
N TYR A 37 -20.38 30.23 13.37
CA TYR A 37 -19.92 29.02 14.04
C TYR A 37 -18.39 28.97 14.15
N CYS A 38 -17.67 29.21 13.06
CA CYS A 38 -16.22 29.28 13.02
C CYS A 38 -15.68 30.39 13.92
N SER A 39 -16.34 31.56 13.95
CA SER A 39 -15.94 32.67 14.83
C SER A 39 -16.13 32.34 16.30
N LYS A 40 -17.24 31.69 16.66
CA LYS A 40 -17.49 31.23 18.05
C LYS A 40 -16.52 30.14 18.47
N TYR A 41 -16.27 29.16 17.59
CA TYR A 41 -15.31 28.10 17.85
C TYR A 41 -13.89 28.66 17.97
N GLY A 42 -13.47 29.54 17.07
CA GLY A 42 -12.17 30.22 17.13
C GLY A 42 -12.00 31.06 18.40
N ASN A 43 -13.04 31.78 18.84
CA ASN A 43 -13.01 32.54 20.09
C ASN A 43 -12.91 31.60 21.31
N PHE A 44 -13.62 30.48 21.31
CA PHE A 44 -13.48 29.45 22.33
C PHE A 44 -12.05 28.88 22.36
N VAL A 45 -11.46 28.66 21.19
CA VAL A 45 -10.08 28.17 21.06
C VAL A 45 -9.05 29.17 21.60
N ALA A 46 -9.20 30.43 21.26
CA ALA A 46 -8.32 31.51 21.72
C ALA A 46 -8.42 31.74 23.25
N ARG A 47 -9.60 31.51 23.84
CA ARG A 47 -9.83 31.73 25.28
C ARG A 47 -9.24 30.64 26.17
N HIS A 48 -9.13 29.41 25.68
CA HIS A 48 -8.64 28.26 26.44
C HIS A 48 -7.58 27.43 25.68
N PRO A 49 -6.41 28.02 25.35
CA PRO A 49 -5.40 27.37 24.52
C PRO A 49 -4.84 26.09 25.16
N LEU A 50 -4.65 26.07 26.48
CA LEU A 50 -4.10 24.90 27.19
C LEU A 50 -5.06 23.70 27.18
N ILE A 51 -6.37 23.93 27.34
CA ILE A 51 -7.37 22.85 27.40
C ILE A 51 -7.44 22.14 26.04
N ILE A 52 -7.40 22.91 24.94
CA ILE A 52 -7.49 22.36 23.58
C ILE A 52 -6.21 21.65 23.18
N PHE A 53 -5.07 22.19 23.59
CA PHE A 53 -3.80 21.51 23.43
C PHE A 53 -3.80 20.13 24.12
N LEU A 54 -4.27 20.06 25.37
CA LEU A 54 -4.39 18.80 26.09
C LEU A 54 -5.42 17.86 25.45
N LEU A 55 -6.55 18.40 24.99
CA LEU A 55 -7.59 17.63 24.32
C LEU A 55 -7.11 17.00 23.00
N GLY A 56 -6.16 17.62 22.29
CA GLY A 56 -5.52 17.02 21.13
C GLY A 56 -4.38 16.06 21.49
N LEU A 57 -3.56 16.44 22.47
CA LEU A 57 -2.37 15.70 22.87
C LEU A 57 -2.71 14.36 23.53
N ILE A 58 -3.68 14.33 24.45
CA ILE A 58 -4.05 13.11 25.18
C ILE A 58 -4.51 11.98 24.24
N PRO A 59 -5.51 12.17 23.35
CA PRO A 59 -5.91 11.11 22.43
C PRO A 59 -4.82 10.76 21.43
N SER A 60 -3.98 11.73 21.01
CA SER A 60 -2.83 11.45 20.14
C SER A 60 -1.81 10.53 20.84
N LEU A 61 -1.49 10.77 22.11
CA LEU A 61 -0.60 9.91 22.89
C LEU A 61 -1.21 8.53 23.14
N ILE A 62 -2.51 8.46 23.44
CA ILE A 62 -3.23 7.19 23.60
C ILE A 62 -3.17 6.40 22.29
N ALA A 63 -3.50 7.01 21.15
CA ALA A 63 -3.43 6.37 19.84
C ALA A 63 -2.00 5.94 19.49
N SER A 64 -1.00 6.77 19.80
CA SER A 64 0.41 6.48 19.54
C SER A 64 0.96 5.35 20.42
N SER A 65 0.44 5.17 21.63
CA SER A 65 0.89 4.13 22.56
C SER A 65 0.71 2.70 22.01
N GLY A 66 -0.28 2.50 21.12
CA GLY A 66 -0.54 1.22 20.45
C GLY A 66 0.59 0.75 19.53
N ILE A 67 1.50 1.64 19.10
CA ILE A 67 2.65 1.28 18.25
C ILE A 67 3.58 0.30 18.97
N GLY A 68 3.72 0.40 20.30
CA GLY A 68 4.53 -0.53 21.08
C GLY A 68 3.96 -1.96 21.13
N MET A 69 2.68 -2.15 20.78
CA MET A 69 2.02 -3.46 20.75
C MET A 69 2.04 -4.11 19.37
N ILE A 70 2.69 -3.48 18.37
CA ILE A 70 2.79 -4.06 17.02
C ILE A 70 3.60 -5.35 17.10
N ARG A 71 2.96 -6.46 16.76
CA ARG A 71 3.63 -7.75 16.53
C ARG A 71 3.98 -7.86 15.05
N LEU A 72 5.27 -7.83 14.74
CA LEU A 72 5.76 -8.08 13.39
C LEU A 72 5.76 -9.59 13.16
N THR A 73 4.85 -10.07 12.32
CA THR A 73 4.88 -11.44 11.81
C THR A 73 6.01 -11.55 10.80
N THR A 74 7.11 -12.21 11.18
CA THR A 74 8.29 -12.39 10.33
C THR A 74 8.25 -13.70 9.54
N ASP A 75 7.24 -14.54 9.77
CA ASP A 75 7.07 -15.78 9.02
C ASP A 75 6.45 -15.45 7.64
N PRO A 76 7.18 -15.67 6.53
CA PRO A 76 6.65 -15.42 5.19
C PRO A 76 5.42 -16.28 4.89
N VAL A 77 5.30 -17.48 5.47
CA VAL A 77 4.15 -18.34 5.24
C VAL A 77 2.90 -17.70 5.82
N GLU A 78 2.97 -17.10 7.01
CA GLU A 78 1.87 -16.33 7.61
C GLU A 78 1.50 -15.06 6.84
N LEU A 79 2.47 -14.42 6.19
CA LEU A 79 2.22 -13.23 5.38
C LEU A 79 1.48 -13.53 4.06
N TRP A 80 1.87 -14.62 3.40
CA TRP A 80 1.43 -14.92 2.03
C TRP A 80 0.30 -15.95 1.93
N SER A 81 -0.09 -16.59 3.04
CA SER A 81 -1.20 -17.55 3.05
C SER A 81 -2.19 -17.24 4.17
N SER A 82 -3.47 -17.18 3.81
CA SER A 82 -4.53 -16.98 4.79
C SER A 82 -4.62 -18.21 5.71
N PRO A 83 -4.92 -18.01 7.01
CA PRO A 83 -4.96 -19.09 7.99
C PRO A 83 -6.04 -20.15 7.69
N GLY A 84 -7.09 -19.81 6.95
CA GLY A 84 -8.16 -20.73 6.54
C GLY A 84 -8.05 -21.22 5.09
N SER A 85 -6.88 -21.17 4.47
CA SER A 85 -6.69 -21.72 3.11
C SER A 85 -6.53 -23.24 3.14
N ASP A 86 -7.11 -23.93 2.15
CA ASP A 86 -6.99 -25.39 1.98
C ASP A 86 -5.53 -25.87 1.98
N ALA A 87 -4.62 -25.09 1.40
CA ALA A 87 -3.19 -25.37 1.39
C ALA A 87 -2.57 -25.38 2.80
N ARG A 88 -3.09 -24.56 3.72
CA ARG A 88 -2.61 -24.45 5.10
C ARG A 88 -3.16 -25.57 5.97
N GLU A 89 -4.42 -25.97 5.75
CA GLU A 89 -5.01 -27.16 6.38
C GLU A 89 -4.26 -28.44 5.98
N GLN A 90 -3.98 -28.60 4.68
CA GLN A 90 -3.20 -29.74 4.19
C GLN A 90 -1.77 -29.76 4.73
N LYS A 91 -1.13 -28.58 4.83
CA LYS A 91 0.20 -28.45 5.42
C LYS A 91 0.19 -28.81 6.91
N GLU A 92 -0.78 -28.33 7.68
CA GLU A 92 -0.90 -28.64 9.11
C GLU A 92 -1.19 -30.14 9.33
N PHE A 93 -2.07 -30.73 8.51
CA PHE A 93 -2.29 -32.17 8.54
C PHE A 93 -1.00 -32.95 8.26
N PHE A 94 -0.22 -32.55 7.25
CA PHE A 94 1.05 -33.20 6.93
C PHE A 94 2.06 -33.04 8.08
N ASP A 95 2.25 -31.82 8.58
CA ASP A 95 3.20 -31.52 9.66
C ASP A 95 2.86 -32.28 10.96
N ASN A 96 1.57 -32.49 11.26
CA ASN A 96 1.11 -33.24 12.43
C ASN A 96 1.34 -34.76 12.32
N ASN A 97 1.20 -35.33 11.12
CA ASN A 97 1.33 -36.77 10.92
C ASN A 97 2.78 -37.21 10.66
N PHE A 98 3.56 -36.38 9.96
CA PHE A 98 4.90 -36.74 9.48
C PHE A 98 6.01 -35.89 10.10
N GLY A 99 5.67 -34.84 10.83
CA GLY A 99 6.63 -33.82 11.29
C GLY A 99 6.91 -32.76 10.21
N PRO A 100 7.52 -31.63 10.58
CA PRO A 100 7.82 -30.54 9.66
C PRO A 100 8.89 -30.96 8.62
N PHE A 101 8.81 -30.39 7.42
CA PHE A 101 9.82 -30.59 6.38
C PHE A 101 11.22 -30.15 6.81
N TYR A 102 12.24 -30.88 6.36
CA TYR A 102 13.64 -30.56 6.60
C TYR A 102 14.07 -29.24 5.94
N ARG A 103 14.93 -28.48 6.63
CA ARG A 103 15.53 -27.26 6.09
C ARG A 103 16.65 -27.63 5.11
N THR A 104 16.47 -27.29 3.83
CA THR A 104 17.48 -27.55 2.80
C THR A 104 18.52 -26.45 2.79
N GLU A 105 19.81 -26.80 2.91
CA GLU A 105 20.94 -25.90 2.73
C GLU A 105 21.68 -26.29 1.45
N GLN A 106 21.64 -25.43 0.44
CA GLN A 106 22.24 -25.69 -0.87
C GLN A 106 23.32 -24.66 -1.19
N ILE A 107 24.48 -25.15 -1.62
CA ILE A 107 25.56 -24.32 -2.18
C ILE A 107 25.57 -24.53 -3.69
N ILE A 108 25.36 -23.46 -4.45
CA ILE A 108 25.46 -23.47 -5.91
C ILE A 108 26.79 -22.81 -6.28
N ILE A 109 27.69 -23.59 -6.87
CA ILE A 109 28.97 -23.08 -7.34
C ILE A 109 28.84 -22.89 -8.85
N VAL A 110 29.29 -21.73 -9.34
CA VAL A 110 29.29 -21.40 -10.77
C VAL A 110 30.69 -20.94 -11.17
N PRO A 111 31.24 -21.37 -12.33
CA PRO A 111 32.56 -20.93 -12.77
C PRO A 111 32.55 -19.42 -13.08
N LYS A 112 33.64 -18.72 -12.73
CA LYS A 112 33.79 -17.29 -13.07
C LYS A 112 33.77 -17.04 -14.58
N ASP A 113 34.31 -17.99 -15.35
CA ASP A 113 34.24 -17.92 -16.79
C ASP A 113 33.00 -18.64 -17.30
N GLN A 114 32.13 -17.87 -17.97
CA GLN A 114 30.91 -18.32 -18.60
C GLN A 114 31.11 -18.66 -20.09
N THR A 115 32.34 -18.60 -20.61
CA THR A 115 32.61 -18.91 -22.02
C THR A 115 32.36 -20.38 -22.32
N PHE A 116 31.70 -20.61 -23.45
CA PHE A 116 31.58 -21.92 -24.05
C PHE A 116 32.88 -22.28 -24.74
N TRP A 117 33.27 -23.54 -24.66
CA TRP A 117 34.47 -24.02 -25.32
C TRP A 117 34.14 -25.18 -26.26
N GLU A 118 34.89 -25.25 -27.34
CA GLU A 118 34.72 -26.27 -28.37
C GLU A 118 35.68 -27.42 -28.08
N ARG A 119 35.12 -28.63 -27.93
CA ARG A 119 35.88 -29.88 -27.84
C ARG A 119 35.68 -30.67 -29.12
N GLU A 120 36.74 -31.27 -29.64
CA GLU A 120 36.63 -32.28 -30.68
C GLU A 120 36.13 -33.60 -30.07
N ASP A 121 35.14 -34.20 -30.72
CA ASP A 121 34.49 -35.42 -30.27
C ASP A 121 35.41 -36.63 -30.53
N SER A 122 35.70 -37.42 -29.49
CA SER A 122 36.57 -38.60 -29.58
C SER A 122 36.04 -39.67 -30.55
N SER A 123 34.73 -39.66 -30.82
CA SER A 123 34.07 -40.60 -31.74
C SER A 123 34.03 -40.10 -33.19
N ASN A 124 34.07 -38.78 -33.38
CA ASN A 124 34.02 -38.16 -34.70
C ASN A 124 34.78 -36.83 -34.69
N PHE A 125 36.06 -36.88 -35.06
CA PHE A 125 36.97 -35.73 -35.04
C PHE A 125 36.57 -34.59 -35.98
N LEU A 126 35.62 -34.79 -36.90
CA LEU A 126 35.07 -33.72 -37.73
C LEU A 126 33.96 -32.92 -37.03
N LYS A 127 33.48 -33.39 -35.87
CA LYS A 127 32.40 -32.76 -35.11
C LYS A 127 32.96 -32.03 -33.88
N LYS A 128 32.84 -30.71 -33.87
CA LYS A 128 33.11 -29.87 -32.69
C LYS A 128 31.86 -29.73 -31.85
N VAL A 129 31.96 -30.06 -30.56
CA VAL A 129 30.87 -29.96 -29.60
C VAL A 129 31.14 -28.78 -28.65
N ARG A 130 30.13 -27.91 -28.50
CA ARG A 130 30.18 -26.82 -27.53
C ARG A 130 29.79 -27.33 -26.16
N ILE A 131 30.72 -27.20 -25.22
CA ILE A 131 30.49 -27.55 -23.82
C ILE A 131 30.22 -26.25 -23.06
N GLY A 132 29.25 -26.33 -22.14
CA GLY A 132 28.89 -25.22 -21.24
C GLY A 132 30.07 -24.75 -20.39
N PRO A 133 29.89 -23.67 -19.63
CA PRO A 133 30.96 -23.15 -18.79
C PRO A 133 31.36 -24.15 -17.71
N VAL A 134 32.67 -24.44 -17.63
CA VAL A 134 33.27 -25.44 -16.73
C VAL A 134 34.28 -24.78 -15.81
N PHE A 135 34.40 -25.28 -14.57
CA PHE A 135 35.45 -24.87 -13.64
C PHE A 135 36.83 -25.16 -14.22
N ARG A 136 37.66 -24.12 -14.26
CA ARG A 136 39.07 -24.24 -14.63
C ARG A 136 39.90 -24.41 -13.37
N LYS A 137 40.88 -25.31 -13.42
CA LYS A 137 41.86 -25.55 -12.35
C LYS A 137 43.07 -24.65 -12.54
#